data_AF-A0A9X3IX63-F1
#
_entry.id   AF-A0A9X3IX63-F1
#
_cell.length_a   1.000
_cell.length_b   1.000
_cell.length_c   1.000
_cell.angle_alpha   90.00
_cell.angle_beta   90.00
_cell.angle_gamma   90.00
#
_symmetry.space_group_name_H-M   'P 1'
#
loop_
_entity.id
_entity.type
_entity.pdbx_description
1 polymer ?
#
loop_
_entity_poly.entity_id
_entity_poly.type
_entity_poly.pdbx_seq_one_letter_code
_entity_poly.pdbx_strand_id
1 'polypeptide(L)'
;MKYLACSILFVALPGCTDKGSDPGTESETADTSSTTAPDSATTGDDSTTTTTTSATEPTSTGEPDETTGTASGSTTAPLDEACAFVIGKEFVSKKQYPCGPQPDDVPVETCPDRVRFQSADEFAYQSGDYGIGGAYTCEAGAIVAEAEGESFHGTVDAVKAELVWNDELFEVE
;
A
#
# COMPACT_ATOMS: atom_id res chain seq x y z
N MET A 1 31.96 17.50 -10.96
CA MET A 1 32.00 17.61 -9.49
C MET A 1 31.61 19.02 -9.09
N LYS A 2 30.47 19.20 -8.43
CA LYS A 2 30.07 20.40 -7.67
C LYS A 2 29.23 19.90 -6.49
N TYR A 3 29.36 20.56 -5.34
CA TYR A 3 28.98 19.96 -4.06
C TYR A 3 27.52 20.23 -3.66
N LEU A 4 26.99 19.26 -2.91
CA LEU A 4 25.73 19.36 -2.17
C LEU A 4 25.79 20.54 -1.19
N ALA A 5 24.73 21.33 -1.11
CA ALA A 5 24.58 22.45 -0.18
C ALA A 5 23.24 22.35 0.56
N CYS A 6 23.14 21.37 1.47
CA CYS A 6 21.98 21.23 2.34
C CYS A 6 21.84 22.47 3.24
N SER A 7 20.70 23.17 3.14
CA SER A 7 20.39 24.35 3.95
C SER A 7 19.09 24.11 4.72
N ILE A 8 19.21 23.45 5.87
CA ILE A 8 18.11 23.20 6.81
C ILE A 8 17.68 24.55 7.40
N LEU A 9 16.41 24.92 7.26
CA LEU A 9 15.83 26.10 7.91
C LEU A 9 14.56 25.73 8.69
N PHE A 10 14.75 25.37 9.95
CA PHE A 10 13.66 25.27 10.92
C PHE A 10 13.09 26.66 11.21
N VAL A 11 11.79 26.88 10.99
CA VAL A 11 11.04 28.02 11.53
C VAL A 11 9.71 27.52 12.12
N ALA A 12 9.49 27.86 13.39
CA ALA A 12 8.48 27.27 14.27
C ALA A 12 7.01 27.39 13.81
N LEU A 13 6.22 26.36 14.14
CA LEU A 13 4.77 26.49 14.33
C LEU A 13 4.48 27.10 15.72
N PRO A 14 3.56 28.07 15.83
CA PRO A 14 2.96 28.47 17.09
C PRO A 14 1.45 28.16 17.15
N GLY A 15 1.01 27.54 18.25
CA GLY A 15 -0.35 27.72 18.78
C GLY A 15 -1.44 26.77 18.28
N CYS A 16 -1.74 25.75 19.09
CA CYS A 16 -3.14 25.36 19.28
C CYS A 16 -3.92 26.55 19.87
N THR A 17 -5.18 26.74 19.50
CA THR A 17 -6.09 27.63 20.25
C THR A 17 -7.49 27.06 20.22
N ASP A 18 -7.92 26.55 21.38
CA ASP A 18 -9.31 26.15 21.62
C ASP A 18 -10.26 27.34 21.50
N LYS A 19 -11.44 27.11 20.91
CA LYS A 19 -12.58 28.04 20.96
C LYS A 19 -13.91 27.33 20.66
N GLY A 20 -14.45 26.63 21.66
CA GLY A 20 -15.71 25.87 21.52
C GLY A 20 -17.01 26.68 21.72
N SER A 21 -18.10 25.93 22.01
CA SER A 21 -19.53 26.34 22.11
C SER A 21 -20.24 26.42 20.74
N ASP A 22 -21.51 26.04 20.58
CA ASP A 22 -22.59 25.82 21.57
C ASP A 22 -23.51 24.62 21.17
N PRO A 23 -24.39 24.07 22.04
CA PRO A 23 -25.11 22.81 21.80
C PRO A 23 -26.61 22.91 21.45
N GLY A 24 -27.13 21.91 20.73
CA GLY A 24 -28.56 21.62 20.49
C GLY A 24 -28.68 20.27 19.75
N THR A 25 -29.41 19.22 20.15
CA THR A 25 -30.59 18.99 21.03
C THR A 25 -31.95 18.92 20.31
N GLU A 26 -32.12 17.86 19.52
CA GLU A 26 -33.37 17.18 19.16
C GLU A 26 -32.98 15.71 18.85
N SER A 27 -33.44 14.68 19.58
CA SER A 27 -34.78 14.02 19.57
C SER A 27 -35.15 13.49 18.18
N GLU A 28 -35.56 12.24 17.97
CA GLU A 28 -36.28 11.25 18.81
C GLU A 28 -35.62 9.83 18.74
N THR A 29 -35.63 8.99 19.80
CA THR A 29 -36.59 7.86 20.03
C THR A 29 -37.11 7.15 18.77
N ALA A 30 -37.12 5.80 18.64
CA ALA A 30 -36.78 4.68 19.54
C ALA A 30 -36.43 3.41 18.66
N ASP A 31 -36.28 2.15 19.09
CA ASP A 31 -36.59 1.45 20.36
C ASP A 31 -35.67 0.20 20.60
N THR A 32 -36.23 -1.03 20.62
CA THR A 32 -35.62 -2.33 20.99
C THR A 32 -35.81 -3.36 19.84
N SER A 33 -35.34 -4.63 19.84
CA SER A 33 -34.89 -5.50 20.94
C SER A 33 -34.06 -6.74 20.50
N SER A 34 -33.36 -7.33 21.47
CA SER A 34 -33.02 -8.77 21.65
C SER A 34 -32.36 -9.65 20.56
N THR A 35 -31.25 -10.27 20.98
CA THR A 35 -31.03 -11.74 21.09
C THR A 35 -31.51 -12.64 19.93
N THR A 36 -30.66 -13.45 19.28
CA THR A 36 -30.25 -14.78 19.82
C THR A 36 -29.09 -15.38 19.01
N ALA A 37 -28.16 -16.07 19.68
CA ALA A 37 -27.20 -16.98 19.04
C ALA A 37 -27.67 -18.44 19.15
N PRO A 38 -27.54 -19.26 18.09
CA PRO A 38 -27.53 -20.72 18.18
C PRO A 38 -26.13 -21.31 17.99
N ASP A 39 -25.98 -22.60 18.30
CA ASP A 39 -24.72 -23.26 18.64
C ASP A 39 -24.48 -24.53 17.78
N SER A 40 -23.21 -24.87 17.50
CA SER A 40 -22.74 -26.17 16.96
C SER A 40 -23.30 -26.57 15.56
N ALA A 41 -22.99 -27.67 14.86
CA ALA A 41 -22.21 -28.92 15.05
C ALA A 41 -21.86 -29.52 13.64
N THR A 42 -20.91 -30.43 13.36
CA THR A 42 -19.65 -30.96 13.98
C THR A 42 -18.94 -31.87 12.93
N THR A 43 -17.65 -32.21 13.11
CA THR A 43 -16.88 -33.39 12.55
C THR A 43 -16.30 -33.37 11.12
N GLY A 44 -15.13 -34.02 10.97
CA GLY A 44 -14.45 -34.40 9.72
C GLY A 44 -13.24 -33.49 9.38
N ASP A 45 -12.00 -33.98 9.25
CA ASP A 45 -11.47 -35.34 9.47
C ASP A 45 -9.99 -35.28 9.92
N ASP A 46 -9.47 -36.33 10.58
CA ASP A 46 -8.04 -36.40 10.95
C ASP A 46 -7.22 -37.02 9.80
N SER A 47 -6.21 -36.29 9.34
CA SER A 47 -5.21 -36.83 8.41
C SER A 47 -3.80 -36.35 8.76
N THR A 48 -3.29 -36.80 9.91
CA THR A 48 -1.86 -36.72 10.23
C THR A 48 -1.00 -37.39 9.15
N THR A 49 -0.38 -36.61 8.27
CA THR A 49 0.62 -37.09 7.30
C THR A 49 2.03 -36.61 7.68
N THR A 50 2.68 -37.38 8.54
CA THR A 50 4.07 -37.12 8.98
C THR A 50 5.07 -37.58 7.91
N THR A 51 5.46 -36.67 7.01
CA THR A 51 6.53 -36.95 6.02
C THR A 51 7.91 -36.61 6.58
N THR A 52 8.43 -37.46 7.47
CA THR A 52 9.82 -37.37 7.93
C THR A 52 10.77 -37.98 6.89
N THR A 53 11.36 -37.14 6.04
CA THR A 53 12.41 -37.57 5.10
C THR A 53 13.78 -37.13 5.61
N SER A 54 14.47 -38.01 6.34
CA SER A 54 15.88 -37.80 6.70
C SER A 54 16.79 -38.11 5.51
N ALA A 55 17.55 -37.13 5.05
CA ALA A 55 18.57 -37.30 4.01
C ALA A 55 19.87 -36.56 4.39
N THR A 56 20.76 -37.32 5.03
CA THR A 56 22.23 -37.25 5.09
C THR A 56 22.96 -35.93 4.75
N GLU A 57 23.79 -35.47 5.68
CA GLU A 57 24.83 -34.44 5.43
C GLU A 57 25.78 -34.81 4.27
N PRO A 58 26.22 -33.82 3.49
CA PRO A 58 27.57 -33.79 2.95
C PRO A 58 28.49 -33.00 3.90
N THR A 59 29.16 -33.68 4.84
CA THR A 59 30.28 -33.07 5.57
C THR A 59 31.39 -32.72 4.57
N SER A 60 31.65 -31.43 4.34
CA SER A 60 32.76 -30.98 3.49
C SER A 60 33.45 -29.76 4.08
N THR A 61 34.57 -29.99 4.75
CA THR A 61 35.46 -28.95 5.26
C THR A 61 36.01 -28.12 4.10
N GLY A 62 35.84 -26.79 4.16
CA GLY A 62 36.31 -25.88 3.12
C GLY A 62 36.36 -24.44 3.62
N GLU A 63 37.40 -24.10 4.40
CA GLU A 63 37.82 -22.71 4.53
C GLU A 63 38.22 -22.15 3.15
N PRO A 64 37.85 -20.91 2.88
CA PRO A 64 38.91 -19.94 2.61
C PRO A 64 38.88 -18.75 3.56
N ASP A 65 40.01 -18.54 4.23
CA ASP A 65 40.78 -17.31 4.46
C ASP A 65 40.08 -15.93 4.43
N GLU A 66 40.53 -15.01 5.30
CA GLU A 66 39.91 -13.70 5.49
C GLU A 66 39.82 -12.84 4.22
N THR A 67 38.66 -12.21 4.00
CA THR A 67 38.66 -10.87 3.42
C THR A 67 37.48 -10.05 3.94
N THR A 68 37.73 -9.22 4.97
CA THR A 68 36.73 -8.37 5.64
C THR A 68 36.34 -7.17 4.76
N GLY A 69 35.68 -7.45 3.64
CA GLY A 69 35.03 -6.45 2.81
C GLY A 69 33.66 -6.08 3.41
N THR A 70 33.50 -4.84 3.86
CA THR A 70 32.20 -4.29 4.28
C THR A 70 31.29 -4.07 3.06
N ALA A 71 30.83 -5.17 2.46
CA ALA A 71 29.73 -5.14 1.53
C ALA A 71 28.47 -4.78 2.34
N SER A 72 27.99 -3.55 2.17
CA SER A 72 26.62 -3.19 2.55
C SER A 72 25.66 -3.87 1.57
N GLY A 73 25.52 -5.19 1.74
CA GLY A 73 24.51 -5.96 1.05
C GLY A 73 23.15 -5.48 1.51
N SER A 74 22.51 -4.64 0.68
CA SER A 74 21.08 -4.39 0.79
C SER A 74 20.38 -5.73 0.60
N THR A 75 20.13 -6.40 1.72
CA THR A 75 19.46 -7.68 1.81
C THR A 75 17.97 -7.41 1.79
N THR A 76 17.52 -6.82 0.67
CA THR A 76 16.12 -6.81 0.27
C THR A 76 15.64 -8.25 0.37
N ALA A 77 14.74 -8.50 1.32
CA ALA A 77 14.13 -9.81 1.48
C ALA A 77 13.49 -10.22 0.14
N PRO A 78 13.39 -11.51 -0.18
CA PRO A 78 12.63 -11.94 -1.36
C PRO A 78 11.23 -11.33 -1.25
N LEU A 79 10.89 -10.46 -2.21
CA LEU A 79 9.58 -9.84 -2.27
C LEU A 79 8.53 -10.94 -2.38
N ASP A 80 7.44 -10.78 -1.64
CA ASP A 80 6.25 -11.59 -1.83
C ASP A 80 5.79 -11.54 -3.29
N GLU A 81 5.23 -12.63 -3.84
CA GLU A 81 4.90 -12.71 -5.26
C GLU A 81 3.92 -11.61 -5.70
N ALA A 82 3.01 -11.16 -4.82
CA ALA A 82 2.12 -10.04 -5.11
C ALA A 82 2.85 -8.68 -5.07
N CYS A 83 3.81 -8.51 -4.16
CA CYS A 83 4.65 -7.31 -4.11
C CYS A 83 5.69 -7.25 -5.24
N ALA A 84 6.11 -8.39 -5.79
CA ALA A 84 6.94 -8.44 -6.99
C ALA A 84 6.11 -8.15 -8.26
N PHE A 85 4.84 -8.57 -8.30
CA PHE A 85 3.95 -8.39 -9.44
C PHE A 85 3.67 -6.91 -9.79
N VAL A 86 3.57 -6.03 -8.80
CA VAL A 86 3.24 -4.60 -9.04
C VAL A 86 4.36 -3.81 -9.72
N ILE A 87 5.62 -4.25 -9.62
CA ILE A 87 6.78 -3.46 -10.05
C ILE A 87 6.80 -3.31 -11.57
N GLY A 88 6.86 -2.07 -12.04
CA GLY A 88 6.79 -1.73 -13.46
C GLY A 88 5.39 -1.84 -14.06
N LYS A 89 4.35 -2.08 -13.24
CA LYS A 89 2.94 -2.02 -13.67
C LYS A 89 2.38 -0.61 -13.53
N GLU A 90 1.42 -0.34 -14.39
CA GLU A 90 0.51 0.80 -14.31
C GLU A 90 -0.91 0.23 -14.16
N PHE A 91 -1.61 0.70 -13.14
CA PHE A 91 -2.98 0.31 -12.80
C PHE A 91 -3.89 1.51 -13.02
N VAL A 92 -5.03 1.30 -13.67
CA VAL A 92 -5.94 2.36 -14.11
C VAL A 92 -7.31 2.15 -13.47
N SER A 93 -7.88 3.22 -12.91
CA SER A 93 -9.17 3.19 -12.23
C SER A 93 -10.34 2.91 -13.19
N LYS A 94 -11.38 2.25 -12.67
CA LYS A 94 -12.62 2.00 -13.42
C LYS A 94 -13.55 3.21 -13.48
N LYS A 95 -13.43 4.15 -12.54
CA LYS A 95 -14.11 5.45 -12.63
C LYS A 95 -13.28 6.39 -13.52
N GLN A 96 -13.89 7.47 -13.96
CA GLN A 96 -13.19 8.57 -14.64
C GLN A 96 -13.70 9.88 -14.06
N TYR A 97 -12.78 10.80 -13.79
CA TYR A 97 -13.03 12.10 -13.19
C TYR A 97 -12.71 13.22 -14.19
N PRO A 98 -13.25 14.44 -14.02
CA PRO A 98 -12.90 15.59 -14.85
C PRO A 98 -11.38 15.83 -14.97
N CYS A 99 -10.86 15.86 -16.20
CA CYS A 99 -9.53 16.39 -16.48
C CYS A 99 -9.57 17.92 -16.32
N GLY A 100 -9.14 18.42 -15.16
CA GLY A 100 -8.98 19.85 -14.91
C GLY A 100 -10.29 20.67 -14.83
N PRO A 101 -10.20 22.00 -14.91
CA PRO A 101 -11.36 22.89 -14.80
C PRO A 101 -12.22 22.85 -16.07
N GLN A 102 -13.54 22.64 -15.90
CA GLN A 102 -14.51 22.67 -16.99
C GLN A 102 -14.45 24.01 -17.76
N PRO A 103 -14.21 24.00 -19.09
CA PRO A 103 -14.41 25.17 -19.93
C PRO A 103 -15.90 25.43 -20.17
N ASP A 104 -16.29 26.71 -20.27
CA ASP A 104 -17.63 27.07 -20.73
C ASP A 104 -17.91 26.46 -22.13
N ASP A 105 -19.10 25.90 -22.31
CA ASP A 105 -19.62 25.27 -23.54
C ASP A 105 -18.82 24.08 -24.13
N VAL A 106 -17.87 23.49 -23.39
CA VAL A 106 -17.13 22.28 -23.83
C VAL A 106 -17.49 21.05 -22.98
N PRO A 107 -17.71 19.86 -23.57
CA PRO A 107 -17.80 18.61 -22.81
C PRO A 107 -16.51 18.35 -22.04
N VAL A 108 -16.64 18.11 -20.73
CA VAL A 108 -15.51 17.81 -19.84
C VAL A 108 -14.85 16.51 -20.30
N GLU A 109 -13.55 16.56 -20.55
CA GLU A 109 -12.74 15.37 -20.80
C GLU A 109 -12.60 14.56 -19.49
N THR A 110 -12.68 13.23 -19.56
CA THR A 110 -12.72 12.36 -18.37
C THR A 110 -11.48 11.46 -18.30
N CYS A 111 -10.66 11.72 -17.29
CA CYS A 111 -9.41 11.03 -17.01
C CYS A 111 -9.64 9.94 -15.96
N PRO A 112 -9.19 8.70 -16.15
CA PRO A 112 -9.04 7.77 -15.04
C PRO A 112 -7.84 8.19 -14.18
N ASP A 113 -7.95 8.00 -12.88
CA ASP A 113 -6.79 7.98 -11.97
C ASP A 113 -5.89 6.78 -12.31
N ARG A 114 -4.58 6.92 -12.06
CA ARG A 114 -3.54 5.91 -12.36
C ARG A 114 -2.60 5.71 -11.18
N VAL A 115 -2.27 4.47 -10.84
CA VAL A 115 -1.23 4.10 -9.86
C VAL A 115 -0.11 3.35 -10.57
N ARG A 116 1.14 3.74 -10.35
CA ARG A 116 2.31 3.12 -11.00
C ARG A 116 3.43 2.88 -9.98
N PHE A 117 3.92 1.66 -9.92
CA PHE A 117 5.07 1.32 -9.05
C PHE A 117 6.33 1.29 -9.92
N GLN A 118 7.22 2.25 -9.69
CA GLN A 118 8.39 2.50 -10.54
C GLN A 118 9.56 1.59 -10.18
N SER A 119 9.70 1.28 -8.89
CA SER A 119 10.67 0.34 -8.32
C SER A 119 9.99 -0.53 -7.24
N ALA A 120 10.77 -1.18 -6.38
CA ALA A 120 10.26 -1.89 -5.19
C ALA A 120 9.89 -0.95 -4.02
N ASP A 121 10.19 0.34 -4.15
CA ASP A 121 10.15 1.35 -3.08
C ASP A 121 9.61 2.73 -3.52
N GLU A 122 9.53 3.01 -4.83
CA GLU A 122 9.00 4.27 -5.40
C GLU A 122 7.67 4.05 -6.15
N PHE A 123 6.66 4.87 -5.85
CA PHE A 123 5.37 4.90 -6.56
C PHE A 123 5.09 6.30 -7.14
N ALA A 124 4.20 6.34 -8.12
CA ALA A 124 3.54 7.54 -8.61
C ALA A 124 2.03 7.30 -8.68
N TYR A 125 1.25 8.31 -8.28
CA TYR A 125 -0.20 8.37 -8.42
C TYR A 125 -0.56 9.60 -9.24
N GLN A 126 -1.47 9.45 -10.20
CA GLN A 126 -1.97 10.54 -11.03
C GLN A 126 -3.50 10.59 -10.95
N SER A 127 -4.05 11.77 -10.71
CA SER A 127 -5.48 12.04 -10.75
C SER A 127 -5.73 13.26 -11.63
N GLY A 128 -6.27 13.01 -12.83
CA GLY A 128 -6.34 14.00 -13.91
C GLY A 128 -4.98 14.62 -14.23
N ASP A 129 -4.89 15.94 -14.11
CA ASP A 129 -3.66 16.71 -14.37
C ASP A 129 -2.69 16.76 -13.18
N TYR A 130 -3.09 16.29 -11.99
CA TYR A 130 -2.23 16.29 -10.79
C TYR A 130 -1.51 14.94 -10.65
N GLY A 131 -0.18 14.99 -10.49
CA GLY A 131 0.66 13.82 -10.26
C GLY A 131 1.46 14.00 -8.97
N ILE A 132 1.36 13.01 -8.09
CA ILE A 132 2.05 12.92 -6.80
C ILE A 132 2.87 11.62 -6.77
N GLY A 133 4.03 11.62 -6.10
CA GLY A 133 4.89 10.44 -6.03
C GLY A 133 5.73 10.44 -4.76
N GLY A 134 6.13 9.25 -4.31
CA GLY A 134 6.80 9.09 -3.04
C GLY A 134 7.26 7.66 -2.77
N ALA A 135 7.51 7.37 -1.50
CA ALA A 135 7.96 6.06 -1.06
C ALA A 135 6.76 5.15 -0.74
N TYR A 136 6.90 3.86 -1.01
CA TYR A 136 5.95 2.84 -0.57
C TYR A 136 6.65 1.63 0.07
N THR A 137 5.87 0.88 0.83
CA THR A 137 6.21 -0.45 1.33
C THR A 137 5.13 -1.44 0.89
N CYS A 138 5.53 -2.68 0.64
CA CYS A 138 4.60 -3.77 0.35
C CYS A 138 4.98 -5.01 1.14
N GLU A 139 4.03 -5.59 1.86
CA GLU A 139 4.19 -6.83 2.63
C GLU A 139 2.95 -7.71 2.44
N ALA A 140 3.13 -8.96 2.02
CA ALA A 140 2.06 -9.92 1.73
C ALA A 140 0.91 -9.37 0.85
N GLY A 141 1.25 -8.53 -0.15
CA GLY A 141 0.30 -7.88 -1.06
C GLY A 141 -0.44 -6.67 -0.49
N ALA A 142 -0.28 -6.34 0.81
CA ALA A 142 -0.75 -5.08 1.38
C ALA A 142 0.27 -3.96 1.13
N ILE A 143 -0.20 -2.78 0.73
CA ILE A 143 0.65 -1.63 0.35
C ILE A 143 0.33 -0.43 1.25
N VAL A 144 1.38 0.25 1.72
CA VAL A 144 1.30 1.55 2.39
C VAL A 144 2.29 2.49 1.73
N ALA A 145 1.85 3.71 1.37
CA ALA A 145 2.69 4.70 0.73
C ALA A 145 2.49 6.10 1.33
N GLU A 146 3.53 6.94 1.27
CA GLU A 146 3.52 8.32 1.79
C GLU A 146 4.09 9.28 0.73
N ALA A 147 3.36 10.35 0.44
CA ALA A 147 3.79 11.41 -0.47
C ALA A 147 3.17 12.77 -0.09
N GLU A 148 3.94 13.85 -0.17
CA GLU A 148 3.57 15.26 0.16
C GLU A 148 2.87 15.52 1.52
N GLY A 149 2.75 14.51 2.40
CA GLY A 149 2.04 14.57 3.68
C GLY A 149 0.72 13.78 3.71
N GLU A 150 0.34 13.17 2.58
CA GLU A 150 -0.77 12.24 2.44
C GLU A 150 -0.31 10.79 2.59
N SER A 151 -1.17 9.94 3.14
CA SER A 151 -0.96 8.49 3.27
C SER A 151 -1.92 7.75 2.34
N PHE A 152 -1.39 6.78 1.60
CA PHE A 152 -2.12 5.94 0.66
C PHE A 152 -2.08 4.49 1.12
N HIS A 153 -3.17 3.77 0.91
CA HIS A 153 -3.31 2.37 1.28
C HIS A 153 -3.81 1.56 0.08
N GLY A 154 -3.22 0.38 -0.12
CA GLY A 154 -3.61 -0.51 -1.20
C GLY A 154 -3.51 -1.99 -0.87
N THR A 155 -4.07 -2.81 -1.75
CA THR A 155 -3.96 -4.26 -1.70
C THR A 155 -3.99 -4.81 -3.13
N VAL A 156 -3.00 -5.61 -3.50
CA VAL A 156 -2.88 -6.20 -4.84
C VAL A 156 -3.32 -7.66 -4.85
N ASP A 157 -4.14 -8.02 -5.84
CA ASP A 157 -4.41 -9.39 -6.23
C ASP A 157 -3.69 -9.69 -7.55
N ALA A 158 -2.51 -10.30 -7.45
CA ALA A 158 -1.67 -10.67 -8.59
C ALA A 158 -2.26 -11.84 -9.43
N VAL A 159 -3.27 -12.55 -8.92
CA VAL A 159 -3.97 -13.61 -9.67
C VAL A 159 -5.06 -13.01 -10.58
N LYS A 160 -5.72 -11.95 -10.10
CA LYS A 160 -6.72 -11.19 -10.88
C LYS A 160 -6.16 -10.00 -11.66
N ALA A 161 -4.90 -9.61 -11.42
CA ALA A 161 -4.28 -8.38 -11.91
C ALA A 161 -5.04 -7.10 -11.48
N GLU A 162 -5.58 -7.14 -10.27
CA GLU A 162 -6.36 -6.06 -9.65
C GLU A 162 -5.55 -5.37 -8.54
N LEU A 163 -5.71 -4.06 -8.42
CA LEU A 163 -5.23 -3.26 -7.29
C LEU A 163 -6.43 -2.56 -6.66
N VAL A 164 -6.63 -2.74 -5.35
CA VAL A 164 -7.42 -1.79 -4.56
C VAL A 164 -6.47 -0.70 -4.07
N TRP A 165 -6.85 0.57 -4.22
CA TRP A 165 -6.09 1.74 -3.81
C TRP A 165 -7.05 2.80 -3.28
N ASN A 166 -6.88 3.23 -2.02
CA ASN A 166 -7.78 4.14 -1.30
C ASN A 166 -9.27 3.80 -1.50
N ASP A 167 -9.63 2.53 -1.23
CA ASP A 167 -10.97 1.94 -1.39
C ASP A 167 -11.55 1.93 -2.83
N GLU A 168 -10.77 2.28 -3.85
CA GLU A 168 -11.15 2.18 -5.27
C GLU A 168 -10.41 1.03 -6.01
N LEU A 169 -11.07 0.43 -7.01
CA LEU A 169 -10.54 -0.68 -7.81
C LEU A 169 -9.92 -0.19 -9.12
N PHE A 170 -8.67 -0.58 -9.32
CA PHE A 170 -7.86 -0.34 -10.52
C PHE A 170 -7.47 -1.69 -11.16
N GLU A 171 -7.33 -1.72 -12.48
CA GLU A 171 -6.87 -2.88 -13.27
C GLU A 171 -5.57 -2.56 -14.02
N VAL A 172 -4.74 -3.56 -14.30
CA VAL A 172 -3.52 -3.38 -15.12
C VAL A 172 -3.86 -3.01 -16.57
N GLU A 173 -3.16 -2.02 -17.14
CA GLU A 173 -3.19 -1.64 -18.57
C GLU A 173 -2.26 -2.48 -19.46
#